data_AF-A0AAW4WGC5-F1
#
_entry.id   AF-A0AAW4WGC5-F1
#
_cell.length_a   1.000
_cell.length_b   1.000
_cell.length_c   1.000
_cell.angle_alpha   90.00
_cell.angle_beta   90.00
_cell.angle_gamma   90.00
#
_symmetry.space_group_name_H-M   'P 1'
#
loop_
_entity.id
_entity.type
_entity.pdbx_description
1 polymer ?
#
loop_
_entity_poly.entity_id
_entity_poly.type
_entity_poly.pdbx_seq_one_letter_code
_entity_poly.pdbx_strand_id
1 'polypeptide(L)'
;MLDNGTKEYLATNLFDSTITQSMFQELYFYRWPVELKYKELKSRLAIEEFSGATTTSVFQEFYINMLLSNLSSLIKNQANRAFIIGFMKRLLPKILCTISTIDEINRLYSEAVRNRSQIMPGRTFKRKKNKAKGRTHFNNQKVSF
;
A
#
# COMPACT_ATOMS: atom_id res chain seq x y z
N MET A 1 -25.18 8.06 9.96
CA MET A 1 -24.61 8.13 11.32
C MET A 1 -23.53 7.07 11.40
N LEU A 2 -22.38 7.41 11.97
CA LEU A 2 -21.33 6.44 12.26
C LEU A 2 -21.77 5.54 13.44
N ASP A 3 -21.15 4.37 13.58
CA ASP A 3 -21.45 3.40 14.65
C ASP A 3 -21.25 3.98 16.07
N ASN A 4 -20.49 5.07 16.19
CA ASN A 4 -20.26 5.80 17.44
C ASN A 4 -21.30 6.91 17.69
N GLY A 5 -22.37 7.00 16.90
CA GLY A 5 -23.43 8.02 17.01
C GLY A 5 -23.06 9.39 16.43
N THR A 6 -21.85 9.57 15.89
CA THR A 6 -21.43 10.84 15.29
C THR A 6 -22.07 11.03 13.91
N LYS A 7 -22.53 12.24 13.61
CA LYS A 7 -23.00 12.60 12.27
C LYS A 7 -21.79 12.90 11.38
N GLU A 8 -21.69 12.22 10.25
CA GLU A 8 -20.70 12.48 9.20
C GLU A 8 -21.44 13.11 8.02
N TYR A 9 -20.85 14.15 7.44
CA TYR A 9 -21.39 14.88 6.30
C TYR A 9 -20.42 14.72 5.12
N LEU A 10 -20.94 14.28 3.97
CA LEU A 10 -20.18 14.13 2.74
C LEU A 10 -20.75 15.10 1.72
N ALA A 11 -19.90 16.02 1.21
CA ALA A 11 -20.25 16.90 0.12
C ALA A 11 -19.85 16.26 -1.21
N THR A 12 -20.70 16.35 -2.23
CA THR A 12 -20.46 15.77 -3.54
C THR A 12 -21.04 16.67 -4.64
N ASN A 13 -20.44 16.59 -5.84
CA ASN A 13 -20.95 17.20 -7.07
C ASN A 13 -21.75 16.20 -7.93
N LEU A 14 -22.09 15.04 -7.38
CA LEU A 14 -22.95 14.05 -8.01
C LEU A 14 -24.42 14.35 -7.69
N PHE A 15 -25.21 14.65 -8.72
CA PHE A 15 -26.63 15.02 -8.60
C PHE A 15 -27.58 13.91 -9.02
N ASP A 16 -27.05 12.75 -9.41
CA ASP A 16 -27.84 11.61 -9.87
C ASP A 16 -28.66 11.00 -8.72
N SER A 17 -29.98 11.02 -8.85
CA SER A 17 -30.93 10.51 -7.85
C SER A 17 -30.92 8.99 -7.71
N THR A 18 -30.29 8.26 -8.65
CA THR A 18 -30.13 6.80 -8.55
C THR A 18 -29.07 6.40 -7.54
N ILE A 19 -28.17 7.32 -7.16
CA ILE A 19 -27.10 7.06 -6.21
C ILE A 19 -27.65 7.18 -4.79
N THR A 20 -27.66 6.06 -4.07
CA THR A 20 -28.14 6.02 -2.69
C THR A 20 -27.06 6.48 -1.71
N GLN A 21 -27.48 6.86 -0.50
CA GLN A 21 -26.56 7.23 0.59
C GLN A 21 -25.52 6.13 0.91
N SER A 22 -25.92 4.86 0.83
CA SER A 22 -25.00 3.73 1.09
C SER A 22 -23.92 3.63 0.02
N MET A 23 -24.24 3.92 -1.24
CA MET A 23 -23.26 3.96 -2.33
C MET A 23 -22.25 5.08 -2.11
N PHE A 24 -22.68 6.26 -1.61
CA PHE A 24 -21.76 7.34 -1.24
C PHE A 24 -20.84 6.96 -0.08
N GLN A 25 -21.37 6.28 0.93
CA GLN A 25 -20.57 5.80 2.05
C GLN A 25 -19.51 4.81 1.56
N GLU A 26 -19.87 3.87 0.68
CA GLU A 26 -18.92 2.94 0.07
C GLU A 26 -17.88 3.67 -0.79
N LEU A 27 -18.32 4.63 -1.61
CA LEU A 27 -17.44 5.45 -2.44
C LEU A 27 -16.40 6.19 -1.59
N TYR A 28 -16.83 6.83 -0.52
CA TYR A 28 -15.95 7.54 0.40
C TYR A 28 -14.98 6.59 1.11
N PHE A 29 -15.39 5.35 1.38
CA PHE A 29 -14.52 4.34 1.97
C PHE A 29 -13.33 3.97 1.06
N TYR A 30 -13.48 4.05 -0.28
CA TYR A 30 -12.37 3.88 -1.22
C TYR A 30 -11.28 4.96 -1.11
N ARG A 31 -11.49 6.04 -0.33
CA ARG A 31 -10.42 6.99 0.05
C ARG A 31 -9.38 6.34 0.97
N TRP A 32 -9.79 5.45 1.88
CA TRP A 32 -8.93 4.89 2.92
C TRP A 32 -7.67 4.14 2.41
N PRO A 33 -7.73 3.36 1.31
CA PRO A 33 -6.55 2.78 0.68
C PRO A 33 -5.39 3.76 0.43
N VAL A 34 -5.67 5.05 0.19
CA VAL A 34 -4.63 6.08 0.01
C VAL A 34 -3.79 6.27 1.28
N GLU A 35 -4.43 6.30 2.45
CA GLU A 35 -3.70 6.42 3.73
C GLU A 35 -2.83 5.19 4.01
N LEU A 36 -3.33 3.99 3.67
CA LEU A 36 -2.55 2.76 3.75
C LEU A 36 -1.34 2.80 2.83
N LYS A 37 -1.48 3.38 1.63
CA LYS A 37 -0.37 3.60 0.70
C LYS A 37 0.63 4.60 1.29
N TYR A 38 0.21 5.74 1.81
CA TYR A 38 1.12 6.67 2.48
C TYR A 38 1.90 6.02 3.62
N LYS A 39 1.21 5.24 4.47
CA LYS A 39 1.85 4.49 5.54
C LYS A 39 2.92 3.54 4.99
N GLU A 40 2.65 2.85 3.89
CA GLU A 40 3.62 1.98 3.25
C GLU A 40 4.84 2.75 2.72
N LEU A 41 4.61 3.84 2.00
CA LEU A 41 5.66 4.66 1.41
C LEU A 41 6.61 5.22 2.47
N LYS A 42 6.05 5.76 3.56
CA LYS A 42 6.85 6.29 4.66
C LYS A 42 7.54 5.19 5.46
N SER A 43 6.82 4.16 5.90
CA SER A 43 7.37 3.20 6.87
C SER A 43 8.16 2.03 6.26
N ARG A 44 7.90 1.64 5.00
CA ARG A 44 8.62 0.52 4.35
C ARG A 44 9.61 0.97 3.28
N LEU A 45 9.26 2.02 2.55
CA LEU A 45 10.14 2.56 1.52
C LEU A 45 10.97 3.74 2.02
N ALA A 46 10.70 4.27 3.21
CA ALA A 46 11.43 5.40 3.79
C ALA A 46 11.57 6.55 2.77
N ILE A 47 10.47 6.88 2.07
CA ILE A 47 10.49 7.83 0.96
C ILE A 47 10.92 9.26 1.35
N GLU A 48 11.00 9.55 2.64
CA GLU A 48 11.41 10.83 3.21
C GLU A 48 12.90 10.84 3.61
N GLU A 49 13.57 9.69 3.55
CA GLU A 49 14.98 9.51 3.89
C GLU A 49 15.83 9.57 2.62
N PHE A 50 16.20 10.79 2.23
CA PHE A 50 16.99 11.04 1.02
C PHE A 50 18.49 10.95 1.30
N SER A 51 19.23 10.33 0.37
CA SER A 51 20.69 10.26 0.44
C SER A 51 21.39 11.39 -0.32
N GLY A 52 20.75 11.90 -1.39
CA GLY A 52 21.29 12.94 -2.23
C GLY A 52 21.05 14.36 -1.72
N ALA A 53 22.07 15.22 -1.79
CA ALA A 53 22.00 16.62 -1.37
C ALA A 53 21.49 17.59 -2.45
N THR A 54 21.40 17.14 -3.72
CA THR A 54 20.92 17.98 -4.83
C THR A 54 19.43 17.83 -5.04
N THR A 55 18.78 18.86 -5.55
CA THR A 55 17.36 18.81 -5.92
C THR A 55 17.07 17.67 -6.90
N THR A 56 17.94 17.48 -7.89
CA THR A 56 17.81 16.41 -8.89
C THR A 56 17.88 15.02 -8.24
N SER A 57 18.84 14.79 -7.35
CA SER A 57 18.97 13.49 -6.66
C SER A 57 17.75 13.20 -5.77
N VAL A 58 17.22 14.21 -5.08
CA VAL A 58 15.99 14.06 -4.27
C VAL A 58 14.81 13.64 -5.14
N PHE A 59 14.60 14.29 -6.28
CA PHE A 59 13.53 13.90 -7.21
C PHE A 59 13.72 12.49 -7.78
N GLN A 60 14.95 12.13 -8.15
CA GLN A 60 15.25 10.78 -8.66
C GLN A 60 14.92 9.70 -7.62
N GLU A 61 15.36 9.88 -6.37
CA GLU A 61 15.07 8.94 -5.27
C GLU A 61 13.56 8.83 -5.01
N PHE A 62 12.84 9.95 -5.04
CA PHE A 62 11.39 9.98 -4.91
C PHE A 62 10.70 9.16 -6.01
N TYR A 63 11.04 9.42 -7.28
CA TYR A 63 10.41 8.74 -8.42
C TYR A 63 10.76 7.26 -8.48
N ILE A 64 12.00 6.87 -8.15
CA ILE A 64 12.41 5.45 -8.08
C ILE A 64 11.60 4.72 -7.00
N ASN A 65 11.42 5.33 -5.82
CA ASN A 65 10.60 4.75 -4.76
C ASN A 65 9.12 4.61 -5.17
N MET A 66 8.58 5.58 -5.92
CA MET A 66 7.23 5.46 -6.51
C MET A 66 7.12 4.33 -7.51
N LEU A 67 8.03 4.26 -8.47
CA LEU A 67 8.06 3.21 -9.48
C LEU A 67 8.17 1.83 -8.84
N LEU A 68 9.09 1.66 -7.88
CA LEU A 68 9.26 0.44 -7.10
C LEU A 68 7.96 0.01 -6.43
N SER A 69 7.28 0.95 -5.78
CA SER A 69 6.03 0.69 -5.07
C SER A 69 4.90 0.25 -6.00
N ASN A 70 4.83 0.84 -7.20
CA ASN A 70 3.81 0.53 -8.19
C ASN A 70 4.05 -0.83 -8.83
N LEU A 71 5.28 -1.10 -9.28
CA LEU A 71 5.66 -2.41 -9.83
C LEU A 71 5.46 -3.52 -8.80
N SER A 72 5.85 -3.29 -7.55
CA SER A 72 5.61 -4.24 -6.46
C SER A 72 4.11 -4.51 -6.27
N SER A 73 3.25 -3.52 -6.47
CA SER A 73 1.80 -3.68 -6.33
C SER A 73 1.19 -4.52 -7.45
N LEU A 74 1.71 -4.43 -8.68
CA LEU A 74 1.26 -5.24 -9.82
C LEU A 74 1.57 -6.73 -9.63
N ILE A 75 2.74 -7.02 -9.07
CA ILE A 75 3.22 -8.41 -8.87
C ILE A 75 2.59 -9.05 -7.63
N LYS A 76 2.05 -8.24 -6.71
CA LYS A 76 1.45 -8.67 -5.44
C LYS A 76 0.09 -9.34 -5.66
N ASN A 77 0.09 -10.51 -6.28
CA ASN A 77 -1.08 -11.34 -6.51
C ASN A 77 -1.10 -12.47 -5.47
N GLN A 78 -1.55 -12.16 -4.25
CA GLN A 78 -1.51 -13.03 -3.06
C GLN A 78 -0.13 -13.34 -2.46
N ALA A 79 0.95 -12.79 -3.02
CA ALA A 79 2.29 -12.92 -2.45
C ALA A 79 2.49 -12.03 -1.20
N ASN A 80 3.45 -12.40 -0.36
CA ASN A 80 3.86 -11.64 0.82
C ASN A 80 4.50 -10.33 0.35
N ARG A 81 3.88 -9.22 0.76
CA ARG A 81 4.32 -7.88 0.37
C ARG A 81 5.78 -7.59 0.73
N ALA A 82 6.24 -8.01 1.92
CA ALA A 82 7.62 -7.73 2.33
C ALA A 82 8.64 -8.44 1.43
N PHE A 83 8.32 -9.68 1.03
CA PHE A 83 9.12 -10.44 0.08
C PHE A 83 9.17 -9.74 -1.29
N ILE A 84 8.02 -9.38 -1.86
CA ILE A 84 7.95 -8.70 -3.17
C ILE A 84 8.74 -7.40 -3.17
N ILE A 85 8.54 -6.54 -2.16
CA ILE A 85 9.26 -5.26 -2.07
C ILE A 85 10.77 -5.50 -1.97
N GLY A 86 11.21 -6.43 -1.11
CA GLY A 86 12.63 -6.74 -0.96
C GLY A 86 13.26 -7.26 -2.24
N PHE A 87 12.57 -8.15 -2.95
CA PHE A 87 13.04 -8.65 -4.24
C PHE A 87 13.10 -7.53 -5.29
N MET A 88 12.05 -6.71 -5.39
CA MET A 88 11.99 -5.60 -6.33
C MET A 88 13.07 -4.55 -6.05
N LYS A 89 13.45 -4.30 -4.79
CA LYS A 89 14.58 -3.41 -4.46
C LYS A 89 15.89 -3.87 -5.08
N ARG A 90 16.08 -5.19 -5.21
CA ARG A 90 17.26 -5.79 -5.86
C ARG A 90 17.12 -5.84 -7.39
N LEU A 91 15.92 -6.08 -7.90
CA LEU A 91 15.68 -6.26 -9.34
C LEU A 91 15.58 -4.93 -10.09
N LEU A 92 14.96 -3.91 -9.51
CA LEU A 92 14.68 -2.64 -10.19
C LEU A 92 15.94 -1.93 -10.71
N PRO A 93 17.07 -1.84 -9.96
CA PRO A 93 18.29 -1.26 -10.50
C PRO A 93 18.81 -2.00 -11.74
N LYS A 94 18.70 -3.35 -11.75
CA LYS A 94 19.09 -4.16 -12.90
C LYS A 94 18.18 -3.92 -14.11
N ILE A 95 16.88 -3.75 -13.89
CA ILE A 95 15.93 -3.40 -14.95
C ILE A 95 16.27 -2.04 -15.54
N LEU A 96 16.47 -1.01 -14.70
CA LEU A 96 16.78 0.34 -15.14
C LEU A 96 18.10 0.43 -15.92
N CYS A 97 19.09 -0.38 -15.53
CA CYS A 97 20.36 -0.47 -16.25
C CYS A 97 20.34 -1.44 -17.43
N THR A 98 19.19 -2.05 -17.77
CA THR A 98 19.05 -3.07 -18.84
C THR A 98 19.93 -4.32 -18.66
N ILE A 99 20.32 -4.62 -17.43
CA ILE A 99 21.15 -5.79 -17.06
C ILE A 99 20.28 -6.98 -16.64
N SER A 100 18.99 -6.76 -16.38
CA SER A 100 18.08 -7.83 -15.94
C SER A 100 17.74 -8.81 -17.06
N THR A 101 17.70 -10.09 -16.75
CA THR A 101 17.25 -11.14 -17.69
C THR A 101 15.80 -11.54 -17.40
N ILE A 102 15.14 -12.13 -18.41
CA ILE A 102 13.80 -12.72 -18.26
C ILE A 102 13.76 -13.77 -17.13
N ASP A 103 14.87 -14.46 -16.89
CA ASP A 103 15.00 -15.48 -15.85
C ASP A 103 14.87 -14.91 -14.44
N GLU A 104 15.35 -13.69 -14.20
CA GLU A 104 15.20 -13.03 -12.90
C GLU A 104 13.74 -12.68 -12.61
N ILE A 105 12.97 -12.33 -13.64
CA ILE A 105 11.53 -12.07 -13.55
C ILE A 105 10.77 -13.39 -13.33
N ASN A 106 11.11 -14.44 -14.06
CA ASN A 106 10.52 -15.78 -13.88
C ASN A 106 10.80 -16.34 -12.48
N ARG A 107 12.00 -16.08 -11.95
CA ARG A 107 12.37 -16.41 -10.58
C ARG A 107 11.53 -15.65 -9.56
N LEU A 108 11.34 -14.35 -9.75
CA LEU A 108 10.46 -13.55 -8.90
C LEU A 108 9.05 -14.13 -8.86
N TYR A 109 8.47 -14.45 -10.02
CA TYR A 109 7.14 -15.03 -10.10
C TYR A 109 7.06 -16.38 -9.36
N SER A 110 8.03 -17.27 -9.62
CA SER A 110 8.07 -18.60 -9.00
C SER A 110 8.23 -18.54 -7.47
N GLU A 111 9.07 -17.65 -6.95
CA GLU A 111 9.25 -17.47 -5.51
C GLU A 111 8.06 -16.73 -4.87
N ALA A 112 7.41 -15.80 -5.59
CA ALA A 112 6.24 -15.07 -5.12
C ALA A 112 5.05 -16.01 -4.85
N VAL A 113 4.81 -16.99 -5.72
CA VAL A 113 3.76 -18.00 -5.54
C VAL A 113 3.98 -18.83 -4.28
N ARG A 114 5.24 -19.13 -3.94
CA ARG A 114 5.60 -19.89 -2.72
C ARG A 114 5.46 -19.05 -1.45
N ASN A 115 5.77 -17.76 -1.54
CA ASN A 115 5.74 -16.82 -0.42
C ASN A 115 4.37 -16.14 -0.31
N ARG A 116 3.34 -16.87 0.13
CA ARG A 116 1.96 -16.34 0.21
C ARG A 116 1.75 -15.34 1.34
N SER A 117 0.82 -14.41 1.10
CA SER A 117 0.26 -13.48 2.07
C SER A 117 -0.34 -14.22 3.25
N GLN A 118 -0.14 -13.70 4.47
CA GLN A 118 -0.77 -14.26 5.68
C GLN A 118 -2.31 -14.16 5.67
N ILE A 119 -2.87 -13.23 4.88
CA ILE A 119 -4.31 -13.05 4.75
C ILE A 119 -4.73 -13.69 3.43
N MET A 120 -5.50 -14.78 3.53
CA MET A 120 -6.09 -15.50 2.39
C MET A 120 -7.60 -15.69 2.62
N PRO A 121 -8.47 -15.40 1.62
CA PRO A 121 -9.89 -15.76 1.66
C PRO A 121 -10.06 -17.30 1.75
N GLY A 122 -11.08 -17.79 2.45
CA GLY A 122 -11.47 -19.22 2.42
C GLY A 122 -10.52 -20.21 3.11
N ARG A 123 -9.59 -19.74 3.96
CA ARG A 123 -8.60 -20.61 4.62
C ARG A 123 -9.19 -21.65 5.58
N THR A 124 -8.56 -22.83 5.61
CA THR A 124 -8.95 -23.97 6.46
C THR A 124 -8.83 -23.72 7.96
N PHE A 125 -7.88 -22.88 8.40
CA PHE A 125 -7.62 -22.64 9.83
C PHE A 125 -7.68 -21.16 10.20
N LYS A 126 -8.26 -20.86 11.38
CA LYS A 126 -8.32 -19.49 11.94
C LYS A 126 -6.92 -18.93 12.25
N ARG A 127 -6.80 -17.62 12.36
CA ARG A 127 -5.52 -16.89 12.36
C ARG A 127 -5.19 -16.80 13.81
N LYS A 128 -3.98 -17.20 14.20
CA LYS A 128 -3.48 -16.86 15.51
C LYS A 128 -3.38 -15.33 15.55
N LYS A 129 -4.32 -14.67 16.24
CA LYS A 129 -4.23 -13.23 16.50
C LYS A 129 -3.01 -13.06 17.38
N ASN A 130 -1.86 -12.76 16.78
CA ASN A 130 -0.73 -12.27 17.54
C ASN A 130 -1.22 -10.96 18.17
N LYS A 131 -1.52 -10.99 19.47
CA LYS A 131 -1.64 -9.78 20.28
C LYS A 131 -0.23 -9.21 20.37
N ALA A 132 0.28 -8.65 19.27
CA ALA A 132 1.30 -7.64 19.41
C ALA A 132 0.66 -6.59 20.32
N LYS A 133 1.27 -6.32 21.49
CA LYS A 133 0.96 -5.10 22.23
C LYS A 133 1.25 -3.97 21.25
N GLY A 134 0.22 -3.53 20.52
CA GLY A 134 0.35 -2.36 19.69
C GLY A 134 0.81 -1.24 20.61
N ARG A 135 1.79 -0.45 20.17
CA ARG A 135 1.95 0.88 20.76
C ARG A 135 0.55 1.50 20.73
N THR A 136 0.07 1.99 21.87
CA THR A 136 -1.15 2.77 21.94
C THR A 136 -1.04 3.83 20.87
N HIS A 137 -1.80 3.67 19.78
CA HIS A 137 -1.95 4.75 18.83
C HIS A 137 -2.54 5.90 19.64
N PHE A 138 -1.85 7.04 19.70
CA PHE A 138 -2.51 8.27 20.12
C PHE A 138 -3.78 8.37 19.29
N ASN A 139 -4.92 8.58 19.95
CA ASN A 139 -6.15 8.86 19.25
C ASN A 139 -5.84 10.03 18.34
N ASN A 140 -5.84 9.80 17.02
CA ASN A 140 -5.90 10.91 16.07
C ASN A 140 -7.24 11.59 16.39
N GLN A 141 -7.18 12.65 17.19
CA GLN A 141 -8.23 13.65 17.17
C GLN A 141 -8.29 14.08 15.71
N LYS A 142 -9.33 13.65 15.01
CA LYS A 142 -9.64 14.22 13.70
C LYS A 142 -9.68 15.72 13.95
N VAL A 143 -8.76 16.46 13.33
CA VAL A 143 -8.77 17.92 13.42
C VAL A 143 -10.07 18.33 12.75
N SER A 144 -11.06 18.68 13.57
CA SER A 144 -12.27 19.36 13.13
C SER A 144 -11.83 20.75 12.73
N PHE A 145 -11.76 21.00 11.42
CA PHE A 145 -11.85 22.35 10.90
C PHE A 145 -13.31 22.79 11.00
#